data_AF-A0A2G3JYI5-F1
#
_entry.id   AF-A0A2G3JYI5-F1
#
_cell.length_a   1.000
_cell.length_b   1.000
_cell.length_c   1.000
_cell.angle_alpha   90.00
_cell.angle_beta   90.00
_cell.angle_gamma   90.00
#
_symmetry.space_group_name_H-M   'P 1'
#
loop_
_entity.id
_entity.type
_entity.pdbx_description
1 polymer ?
#
loop_
_entity_poly.entity_id
_entity_poly.type
_entity_poly.pdbx_seq_one_letter_code
_entity_poly.pdbx_strand_id
1 'polypeptide(L)' 'MGRPALEVADIFRTHGPAWRKQQAGHLSLAQLKVMSAIEQCRTAALGGHALHCDACNHEE' A
#
# COMPACT_ATOMS: atom_id res chain seq x y z
N MET A 1 -6.71 7.00 16.77
CA MET A 1 -7.69 6.20 16.01
C MET A 1 -7.23 4.75 16.01
N GLY A 2 -8.12 3.79 16.31
CA GLY A 2 -7.78 2.36 16.27
C GLY A 2 -7.52 1.89 14.83
N ARG A 3 -6.61 0.95 14.65
CA ARG A 3 -6.23 0.45 13.31
C ARG A 3 -7.43 -0.20 12.60
N PRO A 4 -7.67 0.07 11.31
CA PRO A 4 -8.65 -0.67 10.52
C PRO A 4 -8.34 -2.17 10.57
N ALA A 5 -9.37 -3.00 10.66
CA ALA A 5 -9.21 -4.46 10.71
C ALA A 5 -8.64 -5.06 9.42
N LEU A 6 -8.71 -4.31 8.30
CA LEU A 6 -8.27 -4.74 6.97
C LEU A 6 -7.72 -3.53 6.21
N GLU A 7 -6.58 -3.71 5.57
CA GLU A 7 -5.99 -2.71 4.69
C GLU A 7 -5.91 -3.21 3.25
N VAL A 8 -5.83 -2.28 2.29
CA VAL A 8 -5.67 -2.61 0.87
C VAL A 8 -4.40 -3.46 0.65
N ALA A 9 -3.33 -3.18 1.38
CA ALA A 9 -2.09 -3.95 1.31
C ALA A 9 -2.30 -5.43 1.69
N ASP A 10 -3.20 -5.73 2.63
CA ASP A 10 -3.51 -7.10 3.05
C ASP A 10 -4.20 -7.89 1.93
N ILE A 11 -5.06 -7.22 1.16
CA ILE A 11 -5.71 -7.80 -0.04
C ILE A 11 -4.66 -8.15 -1.08
N PHE A 12 -3.73 -7.23 -1.38
CA PHE A 12 -2.67 -7.49 -2.36
C PHE A 12 -1.72 -8.59 -1.91
N ARG A 13 -1.32 -8.64 -0.63
CA ARG A 13 -0.48 -9.72 -0.09
C ARG A 13 -1.16 -11.09 -0.21
N THR A 14 -2.46 -11.16 0.07
CA THR A 14 -3.22 -12.42 0.10
C THR A 14 -3.60 -12.91 -1.30
N HIS A 15 -4.08 -11.99 -2.16
CA HIS A 15 -4.69 -12.34 -3.46
C HIS A 15 -3.88 -11.89 -4.67
N GLY A 16 -2.97 -10.93 -4.50
CA GLY A 16 -2.18 -10.33 -5.58
C GLY A 16 -1.36 -11.31 -6.40
N PRO A 17 -0.65 -12.30 -5.80
CA PRO A 17 0.13 -13.27 -6.58
C PRO A 17 -0.71 -14.09 -7.57
N ALA A 18 -1.87 -14.60 -7.13
CA ALA A 18 -2.76 -15.39 -7.97
C ALA A 18 -3.37 -14.54 -9.10
N TRP A 19 -3.81 -13.33 -8.76
CA TRP A 19 -4.41 -12.41 -9.73
C TRP A 19 -3.38 -11.93 -10.78
N ARG A 20 -2.15 -11.58 -10.38
CA ARG A 20 -1.08 -11.21 -11.32
C ARG A 20 -0.77 -12.32 -12.31
N LYS A 21 -0.79 -13.59 -11.86
CA LYS A 21 -0.59 -14.75 -12.73
C LYS A 21 -1.72 -14.88 -13.76
N GLN A 22 -2.96 -14.66 -13.34
CA GLN A 22 -4.13 -14.70 -14.23
C GLN A 22 -4.14 -13.54 -15.24
N GLN A 23 -3.59 -12.37 -14.87
CA GLN A 23 -3.54 -11.16 -15.71
C GLN A 23 -2.19 -10.97 -16.42
N ALA A 24 -1.38 -12.03 -16.53
CA ALA A 24 -0.08 -11.95 -17.19
C ALA A 24 -0.24 -11.45 -18.65
N GLY A 25 0.51 -10.41 -19.01
CA GLY A 25 0.42 -9.76 -20.33
C GLY A 25 -0.65 -8.66 -20.45
N HIS A 26 -1.59 -8.57 -19.51
CA HIS A 26 -2.62 -7.52 -19.47
C HIS A 26 -2.26 -6.36 -18.53
N LEU A 27 -1.29 -6.57 -17.65
CA LEU A 27 -0.81 -5.55 -16.71
C LEU A 27 0.36 -4.78 -17.30
N SER A 28 0.22 -3.46 -17.32
CA SER A 28 1.33 -2.57 -17.62
C SER A 28 2.37 -2.57 -16.49
N LEU A 29 3.60 -2.19 -16.83
CA LEU A 29 4.67 -2.01 -15.84
C LEU A 29 4.29 -1.01 -14.74
N ALA A 30 3.56 0.06 -15.08
CA ALA A 30 3.11 1.04 -14.11
C ALA A 30 2.15 0.43 -13.08
N GLN A 31 1.19 -0.39 -13.53
CA GLN A 31 0.27 -1.09 -12.62
C GLN A 31 1.03 -2.05 -11.70
N LEU A 32 1.98 -2.84 -12.24
CA LEU A 32 2.80 -3.73 -11.42
C LEU A 32 3.60 -2.97 -10.35
N LYS A 33 4.15 -1.80 -10.69
CA LYS A 33 4.86 -0.94 -9.74
C LYS A 33 3.95 -0.42 -8.63
N VAL A 34 2.73 0.01 -8.97
CA VAL A 34 1.74 0.46 -7.97
C VAL A 34 1.38 -0.67 -7.01
N MET A 35 1.11 -1.88 -7.51
CA MET A 35 0.81 -3.03 -6.67
C MET A 35 1.96 -3.33 -5.69
N SER A 36 3.20 -3.35 -6.18
CA SER A 36 4.39 -3.55 -5.36
C SER A 36 4.56 -2.45 -4.30
N ALA A 37 4.30 -1.19 -4.66
CA ALA A 37 4.36 -0.07 -3.73
C ALA A 37 3.29 -0.19 -2.63
N ILE A 38 2.07 -0.64 -2.96
CA ILE A 38 1.01 -0.89 -1.97
C ILE A 38 1.38 -2.03 -1.03
N GLU A 39 1.93 -3.13 -1.55
CA GLU A 39 2.37 -4.28 -0.73
C GLU A 39 3.51 -3.90 0.24
N GLN A 40 4.44 -3.06 -0.22
CA GLN A 40 5.60 -2.59 0.54
C GLN A 40 5.28 -1.41 1.46
N CYS A 41 4.23 -0.64 1.17
CA CYS A 41 3.79 0.44 2.01
C CYS A 41 3.39 -0.15 3.36
N ARG A 42 4.17 0.21 4.39
CA ARG A 42 3.84 -0.05 5.77
C ARG A 42 2.92 1.08 6.20
N THR A 43 1.64 0.81 6.39
CA THR A 43 0.72 1.74 7.04
C THR A 43 1.15 1.98 8.48
N ALA A 44 0.51 2.94 9.16
CA ALA A 44 0.92 3.47 10.47
C ALA A 44 1.32 2.41 11.53
N ALA A 45 0.79 1.19 11.48
CA ALA A 45 1.14 0.12 12.42
C ALA A 45 2.54 -0.50 12.23
N LEU A 46 3.17 -0.31 11.08
CA LEU A 46 4.51 -0.80 10.77
C LEU A 46 5.50 0.35 10.44
N GLY A 47 5.04 1.61 10.56
CA GLY A 47 5.78 2.83 10.19
C GLY A 47 5.34 3.37 8.83
N GLY A 48 4.29 4.19 8.85
CA GLY A 48 3.85 4.98 7.70
C GLY A 48 4.65 6.27 7.54
N HIS A 49 4.48 6.95 6.40
CA HIS A 49 4.95 8.32 6.26
C HIS A 49 3.96 9.22 7.02
N ALA A 50 4.42 9.84 8.09
CA ALA A 50 3.71 10.95 8.71
C ALA A 50 4.09 12.23 7.96
N LEU A 51 3.10 13.01 7.56
CA LEU A 51 3.33 14.34 7.00
C LEU A 51 3.44 15.31 8.17
N HIS A 52 4.62 15.91 8.35
CA HIS A 52 4.85 16.93 9.36
C HIS A 52 5.00 18.30 8.68
N CYS A 53 4.32 19.32 9.19
CA CYS A 53 4.48 20.71 8.76
C CYS A 53 5.30 21.50 9.78
N ASP A 54 6.56 21.82 9.46
CA ASP A 54 7.45 22.56 10.37
C ASP A 54 6.96 23.98 10.71
N ALA A 55 6.06 24.55 9.91
CA ALA A 55 5.54 25.90 10.12
C ALA A 55 4.44 25.98 11.20
N CYS A 56 3.64 24.93 11.35
CA CYS A 56 2.53 24.89 12.32
C CYS A 56 2.56 23.67 13.25
N ASN A 57 3.61 22.84 13.15
CA ASN A 57 3.82 21.63 13.93
C ASN A 57 2.66 20.61 13.82
N HIS A 58 1.98 20.60 12.66
CA HIS A 58 0.88 19.69 12.37
C HIS A 58 1.42 18.34 11.87
N GLU A 59 0.77 17.25 12.29
CA GLU A 59 1.10 15.87 11.92
C GLU A 59 -0.14 15.17 11.32
N GLU A 60 0.00 14.56 10.14
CA GLU A 60 -1.02 13.72 9.45
C GLU A 60 -0.51 12.29 9.20
#